data_AF-A0A9X1LFZ6-F1
#
_entry.id   AF-A0A9X1LFZ6-F1
#
_cell.length_a   1.000
_cell.length_b   1.000
_cell.length_c   1.000
_cell.angle_alpha   90.00
_cell.angle_beta   90.00
_cell.angle_gamma   90.00
#
_symmetry.space_group_name_H-M   'P 1'
#
loop_
_entity.id
_entity.type
_entity.pdbx_description
1 polymer ?
#
loop_
_entity_poly.entity_id
_entity_poly.type
_entity_poly.pdbx_seq_one_letter_code
_entity_poly.pdbx_strand_id
1 'polypeptide(L)' 'MSTSERITVKSTAFSDFIRHGSSREKRKFFDKVVRETIKEQKEVIALAERTKRI' A
#
# COMPACT_ATOMS: atom_id res chain seq x y z
N MET A 1 -18.38 -31.91 4.00
CA MET A 1 -17.33 -31.17 3.27
C MET A 1 -17.95 -29.88 2.77
N SER A 2 -17.66 -28.74 3.43
CA SER A 2 -18.19 -27.44 2.97
C SER A 2 -17.58 -27.11 1.62
N THR A 3 -18.36 -27.25 0.55
CA THR A 3 -17.98 -26.79 -0.79
C THR A 3 -18.20 -25.28 -0.83
N SER A 4 -17.28 -24.52 -0.25
CA SER A 4 -17.22 -23.09 -0.57
C SER A 4 -16.95 -22.97 -2.06
N GLU A 5 -17.96 -22.58 -2.83
CA GLU A 5 -17.83 -22.30 -4.25
C GLU A 5 -16.68 -21.32 -4.46
N ARG A 6 -15.72 -21.67 -5.32
CA ARG A 6 -14.60 -20.79 -5.64
C ARG A 6 -15.13 -19.60 -6.42
N ILE A 7 -15.35 -18.48 -5.73
CA ILE A 7 -15.71 -17.21 -6.36
C ILE A 7 -14.50 -16.70 -7.14
N THR A 8 -14.64 -16.65 -8.47
CA THR A 8 -13.61 -16.09 -9.33
C THR A 8 -13.74 -14.57 -9.31
N VAL A 9 -12.88 -13.91 -8.55
CA VAL A 9 -12.83 -12.44 -8.49
C VAL A 9 -12.10 -11.92 -9.72
N LYS A 10 -12.72 -10.98 -10.45
CA LYS A 10 -12.09 -10.32 -11.60
C LYS A 10 -10.79 -9.66 -11.15
N SER A 11 -9.73 -9.86 -11.93
CA SER A 11 -8.48 -9.18 -11.69
C SER A 11 -8.62 -7.67 -11.82
N THR A 12 -8.03 -6.94 -10.88
CA THR A 12 -7.73 -5.51 -10.98
C THR A 12 -6.32 -5.30 -11.49
N ALA A 13 -6.02 -4.11 -11.99
CA ALA A 13 -4.67 -3.72 -12.39
C ALA A 13 -3.64 -3.93 -11.28
N PHE A 14 -4.01 -3.68 -10.02
CA PHE A 14 -3.17 -3.99 -8.87
C PHE A 14 -2.94 -5.50 -8.71
N SER A 15 -4.01 -6.30 -8.76
CA SER A 15 -3.87 -7.75 -8.64
C SER A 15 -3.04 -8.36 -9.78
N ASP A 16 -3.16 -7.84 -11.00
CA ASP A 16 -2.37 -8.28 -12.14
C ASP A 16 -0.91 -7.85 -12.00
N PHE A 17 -0.65 -6.63 -11.51
CA PHE A 17 0.70 -6.21 -11.15
C PHE A 17 1.32 -7.10 -10.08
N ILE A 18 0.56 -7.48 -9.04
CA ILE A 18 1.06 -8.37 -7.98
C ILE A 18 1.30 -9.78 -8.52
N ARG A 19 0.47 -10.30 -9.42
CA ARG A 19 0.65 -11.64 -9.99
C ARG A 19 1.77 -11.70 -11.03
N HIS A 20 1.87 -10.71 -11.90
CA HIS A 20 2.69 -10.78 -13.11
C HIS A 20 3.88 -9.81 -13.12
N GLY A 21 3.90 -8.79 -12.26
CA GLY A 21 5.00 -7.83 -12.18
C GLY A 21 6.31 -8.47 -11.71
N SER A 22 7.43 -8.01 -12.24
CA SER A 22 8.75 -8.49 -11.84
C SER A 22 9.08 -8.07 -10.40
N SER A 23 9.96 -8.83 -9.74
CA SER A 23 10.43 -8.48 -8.39
C SER A 23 11.05 -7.08 -8.32
N ARG A 24 11.71 -6.64 -9.41
CA ARG A 24 12.31 -5.30 -9.50
C ARG A 24 11.25 -4.20 -9.54
N GLU A 25 10.18 -4.39 -10.31
CA GLU A 25 9.09 -3.42 -10.41
C GLU A 25 8.30 -3.33 -9.11
N LYS A 26 8.00 -4.48 -8.49
CA LYS A 26 7.36 -4.55 -7.17
C LYS A 26 8.19 -3.81 -6.13
N ARG A 27 9.51 -4.06 -6.07
CA ARG A 27 10.41 -3.34 -5.17
C ARG A 27 10.34 -1.83 -5.39
N LYS A 28 10.47 -1.38 -6.65
CA LYS A 28 10.39 0.06 -6.98
C LYS A 28 9.06 0.69 -6.55
N PHE A 29 7.95 -0.02 -6.75
CA PHE A 29 6.61 0.42 -6.33
C PHE A 29 6.51 0.55 -4.81
N PHE A 30 6.85 -0.50 -4.07
CA PHE A 30 6.76 -0.46 -2.60
C PHE A 30 7.75 0.53 -1.98
N ASP A 31 8.97 0.66 -2.52
CA ASP A 31 9.95 1.66 -2.09
C ASP A 31 9.42 3.09 -2.27
N LYS A 32 8.59 3.33 -3.28
CA LYS A 32 7.93 4.63 -3.50
C LYS A 32 6.85 4.85 -2.43
N VAL A 33 5.96 3.87 -2.24
CA VAL A 33 4.88 3.94 -1.23
C VAL A 33 5.45 4.21 0.16
N VAL A 34 6.48 3.46 0.57
CA VAL A 34 7.13 3.65 1.89
C VAL A 34 7.65 5.07 2.06
N ARG A 35 8.33 5.62 1.05
CA ARG A 35 8.86 6.99 1.12
C ARG A 35 7.76 8.04 1.25
N GLU A 36 6.68 7.89 0.49
CA GLU A 36 5.53 8.79 0.53
C GLU A 36 4.82 8.72 1.89
N THR A 37 4.55 7.51 2.39
CA THR A 37 3.91 7.33 3.70
C THR A 37 4.76 7.85 4.85
N ILE A 38 6.08 7.65 4.84
CA ILE A 38 6.97 8.22 5.87
C ILE A 38 6.91 9.76 5.84
N LYS A 39 6.83 10.37 4.66
CA LYS A 39 6.71 11.82 4.53
C LYS A 39 5.39 12.32 5.14
N GLU A 40 4.27 11.70 4.78
CA GLU A 40 2.96 12.03 5.34
C GLU A 40 2.94 11.86 6.87
N GLN A 41 3.49 10.76 7.40
CA GLN A 41 3.57 10.53 8.84
C GLN A 41 4.37 11.63 9.56
N LYS A 42 5.50 12.08 8.99
CA LYS A 42 6.28 13.18 9.55
C LYS A 42 5.51 14.50 9.57
N GLU A 43 4.74 14.78 8.53
CA GLU A 43 3.90 15.98 8.45
C GLU A 43 2.78 15.95 9.51
N VAL A 44 2.14 14.80 9.70
CA VAL A 44 1.12 14.59 10.74
C VAL A 44 1.71 14.76 12.14
N ILE A 45 2.88 14.20 12.40
CA ILE A 45 3.57 14.36 13.70
C ILE A 45 3.91 15.83 13.94
N ALA A 46 4.48 16.53 12.94
CA ALA A 46 4.81 17.94 13.07
C ALA A 46 3.57 18.81 13.31
N LEU A 47 2.43 18.49 12.69
CA LEU A 47 1.16 19.15 12.96
C LEU A 47 0.71 18.89 14.40
N ALA A 48 0.74 17.63 14.85
CA ALA A 48 0.36 17.26 16.21
C ALA A 48 1.23 17.94 17.28
N GLU A 49 2.53 18.08 17.04
CA GLU A 49 3.46 18.80 17.91
C GLU A 49 3.16 20.30 17.98
N ARG A 50 2.82 20.93 16.85
CA ARG A 50 2.40 22.34 16.83
C ARG A 50 1.10 22.54 17.60
N THR A 51 0.12 21.67 17.40
CA THR A 51 -1.17 21.74 18.09
C THR A 51 -1.05 21.49 19.59
N LYS A 52 -0.16 20.59 20.05
CA LYS A 52 0.09 20.32 21.48
C LYS A 52 0.78 21.47 22.23
N ARG A 53 1.44 22.39 21.52
CA ARG A 53 2.16 23.53 22.12
C ARG A 53 1.27 24.76 22.33
N ILE A 54 0.01 24.70 21.91
CA ILE A 54 -1.05 25.68 22.19
C ILE A 54 -1.88 25.15 23.35
#